data_AF-K1TES4-F1
#
_entry.id   AF-K1TES4-F1
#
_cell.length_a   1.000
_cell.length_b   1.000
_cell.length_c   1.000
_cell.angle_alpha   90.00
_cell.angle_beta   90.00
_cell.angle_gamma   90.00
#
_symmetry.space_group_name_H-M   'P 1'
#
loop_
_entity.id
_entity.type
_entity.pdbx_description
1 polymer ?
#
loop_
_entity_poly.entity_id
_entity_poly.type
_entity_poly.pdbx_seq_one_letter_code
_entity_poly.pdbx_strand_id
1 'polypeptide(L)'
;TYNMLKLSRHLFCWTGDSSIADYYERALYNHILGQQDPETGMVTYFLPLLSGSHKLYSTKENSFWCCVGSGFENHAKYGEAIYYHNNQGIYVNLFIPSQVTWKEKGLTLLQETEFPKEETTLLTIRAEKPVRTTVYLRYPSWSKKAEVLVNGKKVAVKQKPGSYIAITRDWKDNDRI
;
A
#
# COMPACT_ATOMS: atom_id res chain seq x y z
N THR A 1 -12.96 -10.51 -4.04
CA THR A 1 -12.02 -9.42 -3.69
C THR A 1 -10.93 -9.18 -4.72
N TYR A 2 -10.21 -10.20 -5.20
CA TYR A 2 -9.15 -10.06 -6.22
C TYR A 2 -9.52 -9.14 -7.41
N ASN A 3 -10.66 -9.35 -8.06
CA ASN A 3 -11.07 -8.53 -9.22
C ASN A 3 -11.42 -7.09 -8.82
N MET A 4 -11.96 -6.88 -7.62
CA MET A 4 -12.23 -5.53 -7.13
C MET A 4 -10.92 -4.78 -6.88
N LEU A 5 -9.87 -5.43 -6.36
CA LEU A 5 -8.56 -4.80 -6.24
C LEU A 5 -7.99 -4.41 -7.60
N LYS A 6 -8.11 -5.27 -8.62
CA LYS A 6 -7.72 -4.91 -10.00
C LYS A 6 -8.45 -3.65 -10.48
N LEU A 7 -9.78 -3.60 -10.34
CA LEU A 7 -10.57 -2.44 -10.71
C LEU A 7 -10.16 -1.18 -9.94
N SER A 8 -9.94 -1.29 -8.63
CA SER A 8 -9.50 -0.19 -7.78
C SER A 8 -8.20 0.44 -8.26
N ARG A 9 -7.24 -0.35 -8.76
CA ARG A 9 -6.00 0.20 -9.33
C ARG A 9 -6.27 1.09 -10.53
N HIS A 10 -7.12 0.63 -11.46
CA HIS A 10 -7.49 1.42 -12.64
C HIS A 10 -8.21 2.71 -12.24
N LEU A 11 -9.20 2.61 -11.34
CA LEU A 11 -9.93 3.78 -10.86
C LEU A 11 -9.01 4.76 -10.13
N PHE A 12 -8.06 4.27 -9.33
CA PHE A 12 -7.08 5.11 -8.66
C PHE A 12 -6.18 5.83 -9.66
N CYS A 13 -5.67 5.14 -10.69
CA CYS A 13 -4.84 5.77 -11.73
C CYS A 13 -5.58 6.86 -12.51
N TRP A 14 -6.91 6.82 -12.58
CA TRP A 14 -7.72 7.85 -13.24
C TRP A 14 -8.08 9.01 -12.34
N THR A 15 -8.34 8.76 -11.06
CA THR A 15 -8.97 9.74 -10.16
C THR A 15 -8.02 10.28 -9.08
N GLY A 16 -7.03 9.48 -8.66
CA GLY A 16 -6.20 9.75 -7.49
C GLY A 16 -6.99 9.77 -6.17
N ASP A 17 -8.22 9.22 -6.14
CA ASP A 17 -9.07 9.28 -4.95
C ASP A 17 -8.56 8.34 -3.84
N SER A 18 -8.23 8.92 -2.69
CA SER A 18 -7.78 8.19 -1.50
C SER A 18 -8.80 7.18 -0.96
N SER A 19 -10.10 7.36 -1.22
CA SER A 19 -11.13 6.41 -0.78
C SER A 19 -10.94 5.02 -1.40
N ILE A 20 -10.38 4.99 -2.62
CA ILE A 20 -10.05 3.77 -3.35
C ILE A 20 -8.84 3.09 -2.71
N ALA A 21 -7.84 3.86 -2.29
CA ALA A 21 -6.67 3.33 -1.57
C ALA A 21 -7.05 2.80 -0.19
N ASP A 22 -7.98 3.44 0.52
CA ASP A 22 -8.53 2.94 1.79
C ASP A 22 -9.30 1.61 1.58
N TYR A 23 -10.11 1.51 0.54
CA TYR A 23 -10.75 0.25 0.16
C TYR A 23 -9.70 -0.82 -0.15
N TYR A 24 -8.66 -0.47 -0.91
CA TYR A 24 -7.60 -1.39 -1.31
C TYR A 24 -6.88 -1.96 -0.08
N GLU A 25 -6.44 -1.09 0.83
CA GLU A 25 -5.82 -1.48 2.10
C GLU A 25 -6.72 -2.44 2.90
N ARG A 26 -7.97 -2.04 3.13
CA ARG A 26 -8.92 -2.85 3.91
C ARG A 26 -9.11 -4.24 3.29
N ALA A 27 -9.31 -4.31 1.98
CA ALA A 27 -9.52 -5.56 1.27
C ALA A 27 -8.24 -6.42 1.21
N LEU A 28 -7.07 -5.80 1.10
CA LEU A 28 -5.79 -6.48 1.08
C LEU A 28 -5.49 -7.15 2.42
N TYR A 29 -5.52 -6.40 3.53
CA TYR A 29 -5.18 -6.92 4.85
C TYR A 29 -6.22 -7.88 5.40
N ASN A 30 -7.52 -7.61 5.21
CA ASN A 30 -8.57 -8.40 5.87
C ASN A 30 -9.04 -9.59 5.04
N HIS A 31 -9.00 -9.50 3.71
CA HIS A 31 -9.53 -10.56 2.85
C HIS A 31 -8.42 -11.27 2.09
N ILE A 32 -7.58 -10.57 1.32
CA ILE A 32 -6.54 -11.24 0.51
C ILE A 32 -5.50 -11.92 1.38
N LEU A 33 -4.92 -11.20 2.35
CA LEU A 33 -3.94 -11.77 3.28
C LEU A 33 -4.58 -12.87 4.15
N GLY A 34 -5.82 -12.64 4.60
CA GLY A 34 -6.59 -13.61 5.39
C GLY A 34 -7.10 -14.83 4.60
N GLN A 35 -6.95 -14.85 3.28
CA GLN A 35 -7.41 -15.95 2.42
C GLN A 35 -6.46 -17.16 2.45
N GLN A 36 -5.18 -16.91 2.66
CA GLN A 36 -4.14 -17.94 2.62
C GLN A 36 -3.88 -18.48 4.03
N ASP A 37 -3.73 -19.80 4.11
CA ASP A 37 -3.13 -20.44 5.26
C ASP A 37 -1.61 -20.13 5.26
N PRO A 38 -1.09 -19.41 6.27
CA PRO A 38 0.31 -19.04 6.32
C PRO A 38 1.26 -20.23 6.50
N GLU A 39 0.78 -21.38 6.99
CA GLU A 39 1.61 -22.57 7.20
C GLU A 39 1.71 -23.41 5.93
N THR A 40 0.59 -23.62 5.23
CA THR A 40 0.53 -24.52 4.07
C THR A 40 0.56 -23.81 2.72
N GLY A 41 0.30 -22.51 2.69
CA GLY A 41 0.15 -21.71 1.47
C GLY A 41 -1.16 -21.97 0.71
N MET A 42 -2.02 -22.85 1.21
CA MET A 42 -3.32 -23.16 0.60
C MET A 42 -4.32 -22.04 0.80
N VAL A 43 -5.29 -21.91 -0.11
CA VAL A 43 -6.19 -20.75 -0.15
C VAL A 43 -7.62 -21.15 0.06
N THR A 44 -8.40 -20.28 0.72
CA THR A 44 -9.83 -20.51 0.89
C THR A 44 -10.66 -19.96 -0.27
N TYR A 45 -11.80 -20.60 -0.54
CA TYR A 45 -12.79 -20.09 -1.50
C TYR A 45 -13.72 -19.06 -0.85
N PHE A 46 -14.28 -19.41 0.32
CA PHE A 46 -15.21 -18.57 1.06
C PHE A 46 -14.58 -18.16 2.39
N LEU A 47 -14.68 -16.87 2.72
CA LEU A 47 -14.24 -16.31 3.99
C LEU A 47 -15.47 -15.99 4.85
N PRO A 48 -16.04 -16.96 5.60
CA PRO A 48 -17.25 -16.74 6.37
C PRO A 48 -17.00 -15.75 7.51
N LEU A 49 -17.97 -14.87 7.76
CA LEU A 49 -17.97 -13.92 8.88
C LEU A 49 -18.86 -14.38 10.05
N LEU A 50 -19.61 -15.48 9.87
CA LEU A 50 -20.49 -16.03 10.89
C LEU A 50 -19.66 -16.61 12.05
N SER A 51 -19.98 -16.19 13.27
CA SER A 51 -19.36 -16.72 14.50
C SER A 51 -19.52 -18.25 14.58
N GLY A 52 -18.42 -18.93 14.91
CA GLY A 52 -18.39 -20.40 14.99
C GLY A 52 -18.18 -21.12 13.65
N SER A 53 -18.13 -20.40 12.52
CA SER A 53 -17.72 -20.98 11.24
C SER A 53 -16.20 -21.20 11.18
N HIS A 54 -15.74 -22.05 10.26
CA HIS A 54 -14.34 -22.29 9.97
C HIS A 54 -13.99 -22.00 8.51
N LYS A 55 -12.71 -21.74 8.24
CA LYS A 55 -12.19 -21.63 6.88
C LYS A 55 -11.90 -23.03 6.35
N LEU A 56 -12.19 -23.25 5.07
CA LEU A 56 -11.82 -24.47 4.36
C LEU A 56 -10.77 -24.08 3.32
N TYR A 57 -9.60 -24.70 3.39
CA TYR A 57 -8.48 -24.44 2.49
C TYR A 57 -8.43 -25.45 1.36
N SER A 58 -7.93 -25.00 0.21
CA SER A 58 -7.61 -25.89 -0.91
C SER A 58 -6.62 -26.97 -0.49
N THR A 59 -6.56 -28.03 -1.28
CA THR A 59 -5.47 -29.01 -1.22
C THR A 59 -4.51 -28.76 -2.38
N LYS A 60 -3.26 -29.20 -2.21
CA LYS A 60 -2.19 -28.99 -3.19
C LYS A 60 -2.52 -29.54 -4.58
N GLU A 61 -3.19 -30.70 -4.63
CA GLU A 61 -3.33 -31.50 -5.86
C GLU A 61 -4.80 -31.78 -6.27
N ASN A 62 -5.78 -31.50 -5.40
CA ASN A 62 -7.17 -31.92 -5.63
C ASN A 62 -8.19 -30.76 -5.61
N SER A 63 -7.74 -29.51 -5.62
CA SER A 63 -8.62 -28.34 -5.57
C SER A 63 -8.43 -27.45 -6.80
N PHE A 64 -9.29 -27.64 -7.81
CA PHE A 64 -9.26 -26.90 -9.08
C PHE A 64 -10.27 -25.76 -9.12
N TRP A 65 -10.33 -24.97 -8.06
CA TRP A 65 -11.30 -23.88 -7.95
C TRP A 65 -10.75 -22.59 -8.56
N CYS A 66 -11.65 -21.70 -9.00
CA CYS A 66 -11.23 -20.37 -9.48
C CYS A 66 -10.44 -19.59 -8.42
N CYS A 67 -10.75 -19.76 -7.13
CA CYS A 67 -10.03 -19.12 -6.03
C CYS A 67 -8.59 -19.63 -5.88
N VAL A 68 -8.27 -20.85 -6.32
CA VAL A 68 -6.88 -21.35 -6.33
C VAL A 68 -6.05 -20.58 -7.36
N GLY A 69 -6.58 -20.43 -8.58
CA GLY A 69 -5.93 -19.62 -9.63
C GLY A 69 -5.72 -18.17 -9.18
N SER A 70 -6.80 -17.49 -8.77
CA SER A 70 -6.69 -16.09 -8.32
C SER A 70 -5.88 -15.93 -7.02
N GLY A 71 -5.87 -16.96 -6.17
CA GLY A 71 -5.14 -16.98 -4.90
C GLY A 71 -3.63 -16.96 -5.13
N PHE A 72 -3.12 -17.77 -6.07
CA PHE A 72 -1.70 -17.72 -6.41
C PHE A 72 -1.28 -16.37 -6.99
N GLU A 73 -2.12 -15.76 -7.81
CA GLU A 73 -1.84 -14.42 -8.32
C GLU A 73 -1.84 -13.33 -7.23
N ASN A 74 -2.68 -13.46 -6.19
CA ASN A 74 -2.79 -12.46 -5.12
C ASN A 74 -1.47 -12.21 -4.40
N HIS A 75 -0.77 -13.29 -4.02
CA HIS A 75 0.39 -13.20 -3.14
C HIS A 75 1.67 -12.78 -3.87
N ALA A 76 1.68 -12.88 -5.21
CA ALA A 76 2.80 -12.46 -6.05
C ALA A 76 2.87 -10.94 -6.30
N LYS A 77 1.83 -10.18 -5.92
CA LYS A 77 1.63 -8.80 -6.41
C LYS A 77 1.34 -7.76 -5.33
N TYR A 78 1.73 -8.00 -4.08
CA TYR A 78 1.55 -7.04 -2.98
C TYR A 78 2.15 -5.64 -3.28
N GLY A 79 3.22 -5.58 -4.08
CA GLY A 79 3.88 -4.33 -4.46
C GLY A 79 3.08 -3.39 -5.38
N GLU A 80 2.08 -3.89 -6.10
CA GLU A 80 1.49 -3.21 -7.26
C GLU A 80 0.62 -1.98 -6.94
N ALA A 81 0.30 -1.79 -5.67
CA ALA A 81 -0.51 -0.69 -5.17
C ALA A 81 0.15 0.08 -4.02
N ILE A 82 1.40 -0.24 -3.66
CA ILE A 82 2.13 0.50 -2.63
C ILE A 82 2.43 1.91 -3.13
N TYR A 83 2.90 2.04 -4.37
CA TYR A 83 3.24 3.32 -4.97
C TYR A 83 2.58 3.50 -6.34
N TYR A 84 2.21 4.74 -6.62
CA TYR A 84 1.90 5.22 -7.98
C TYR A 84 2.63 6.52 -8.22
N HIS A 85 2.83 6.92 -9.46
CA HIS A 85 3.42 8.21 -9.76
C HIS A 85 2.79 8.81 -11.02
N ASN A 86 2.93 10.12 -11.14
CA ASN A 86 2.58 10.88 -12.33
C ASN A 86 3.69 11.92 -12.59
N ASN A 87 3.45 12.88 -13.49
CA ASN A 87 4.46 13.89 -13.82
C ASN A 87 4.81 14.83 -12.65
N GLN A 88 3.92 14.97 -11.67
CA GLN A 88 4.01 15.92 -10.55
C GLN A 88 4.67 15.31 -9.31
N GLY A 89 4.50 14.01 -9.08
CA GLY A 89 4.96 13.38 -7.86
C GLY A 89 4.70 11.88 -7.76
N ILE A 90 5.08 11.33 -6.62
CA ILE A 90 4.88 9.94 -6.24
C ILE A 90 3.89 9.85 -5.07
N TYR A 91 2.95 8.92 -5.17
CA TYR A 91 1.96 8.59 -4.17
C TYR A 91 2.45 7.40 -3.37
N VAL A 92 2.44 7.53 -2.04
CA VAL A 92 2.65 6.45 -1.08
C VAL A 92 1.27 6.05 -0.56
N ASN A 93 0.75 4.96 -1.11
CA ASN A 93 -0.61 4.49 -0.84
C ASN A 93 -0.66 3.50 0.32
N LEU A 94 0.15 2.46 0.29
CA LEU A 94 0.17 1.44 1.33
C LEU A 94 1.43 1.57 2.17
N PHE A 95 1.27 1.31 3.47
CA PHE A 95 2.38 1.40 4.41
C PHE A 95 3.02 0.02 4.60
N ILE A 96 3.74 -0.45 3.58
CA ILE A 96 4.35 -1.79 3.52
C ILE A 96 5.86 -1.64 3.32
N PRO A 97 6.70 -2.37 4.09
CA PRO A 97 8.15 -2.37 3.91
C PRO A 97 8.55 -2.68 2.48
N SER A 98 9.19 -1.72 1.82
CA SER A 98 9.39 -1.80 0.37
C SER A 98 10.39 -0.76 -0.11
N GLN A 99 10.90 -0.98 -1.32
CA GLN A 99 11.72 -0.03 -2.05
C GLN A 99 11.12 0.18 -3.44
N VAL A 100 11.05 1.43 -3.88
CA VAL A 100 10.66 1.78 -5.25
C VAL A 100 11.71 2.69 -5.87
N THR A 101 12.13 2.37 -7.09
CA THR A 101 13.02 3.22 -7.89
C THR A 101 12.23 3.84 -9.04
N TRP A 102 12.03 5.15 -8.96
CA TRP A 102 11.44 5.98 -10.01
C TRP A 102 12.54 6.46 -10.96
N LYS A 103 12.86 5.61 -11.95
CA LYS A 103 14.00 5.78 -12.87
C LYS A 103 13.95 7.09 -13.64
N GLU A 104 12.77 7.49 -14.12
CA GLU A 104 12.57 8.70 -14.93
C GLU A 104 12.90 9.99 -14.16
N LYS A 105 12.82 9.96 -12.83
CA LYS A 105 13.19 11.08 -11.96
C LYS A 105 14.53 10.90 -11.26
N GLY A 106 15.20 9.75 -11.40
CA GLY A 106 16.44 9.44 -10.69
C GLY A 106 16.26 9.39 -9.16
N LEU A 107 15.07 8.97 -8.69
CA LEU A 107 14.68 8.98 -7.28
C LEU A 107 14.38 7.55 -6.82
N THR A 108 14.85 7.18 -5.63
CA THR A 108 14.44 5.94 -4.96
C THR A 108 13.85 6.28 -3.59
N LEU A 109 12.74 5.64 -3.23
CA LEU A 109 12.18 5.68 -1.89
C LEU A 109 12.35 4.31 -1.24
N LEU A 110 12.93 4.30 -0.05
CA LEU A 110 12.96 3.16 0.86
C LEU A 110 11.94 3.41 1.96
N GLN A 111 11.04 2.47 2.18
CA GLN A 111 10.03 2.52 3.23
C GLN A 111 10.29 1.43 4.27
N GLU A 112 10.41 1.85 5.52
CA GLU A 112 10.68 1.00 6.68
C GLU A 112 9.55 1.20 7.70
N THR A 113 8.90 0.12 8.11
CA THR A 113 7.80 0.12 9.08
C THR A 113 7.48 -1.30 9.55
N GLU A 114 6.92 -1.44 10.74
CA GLU A 114 6.26 -2.67 11.19
C GLU A 114 4.72 -2.60 11.05
N PHE A 115 4.18 -1.60 10.35
CA PHE A 115 2.75 -1.48 10.09
C PHE A 115 2.19 -2.80 9.52
N PRO A 116 1.06 -3.32 10.07
CA PRO A 116 0.12 -2.66 10.98
C PRO A 116 0.38 -2.85 12.48
N LYS A 117 1.55 -3.38 12.90
CA LYS A 117 1.88 -3.55 14.33
C LYS A 117 2.29 -2.25 15.01
N GLU A 118 2.80 -1.30 14.24
CA GLU A 118 3.14 0.05 14.70
C GLU A 118 2.45 1.12 13.86
N GLU A 119 2.44 2.35 14.37
CA GLU A 119 1.79 3.51 13.73
C GLU A 119 2.78 4.40 12.96
N THR A 120 4.07 4.06 12.95
CA THR A 120 5.13 4.87 12.34
C THR A 120 5.62 4.25 11.03
N THR A 121 5.89 5.09 10.03
CA THR A 121 6.60 4.69 8.81
C THR A 121 7.71 5.69 8.57
N LEU A 122 8.89 5.19 8.19
CA LEU A 122 10.03 6.00 7.78
C LEU A 122 10.21 5.86 6.28
N LEU A 123 10.26 7.00 5.58
CA LEU A 123 10.65 7.04 4.18
C LEU A 123 12.02 7.69 4.05
N THR A 124 12.97 6.94 3.51
CA THR A 124 14.30 7.44 3.18
C THR A 124 14.40 7.66 1.68
N ILE A 125 14.75 8.88 1.28
CA ILE A 125 14.98 9.27 -0.11
C ILE A 125 16.43 8.97 -0.50
N ARG A 126 16.62 8.36 -1.66
CA ARG A 126 17.93 8.22 -2.31
C ARG A 126 17.91 8.87 -3.68
N ALA A 127 18.89 9.74 -3.96
CA ALA A 127 18.99 10.45 -5.23
C ALA A 127 20.42 10.93 -5.48
N GLU A 128 20.96 10.68 -6.68
CA GLU A 128 22.32 11.12 -7.04
C GLU A 128 22.45 12.66 -7.12
N LYS A 129 21.36 13.34 -7.49
CA LYS A 129 21.26 14.80 -7.58
C LYS A 129 19.95 15.24 -6.94
N PRO A 130 19.86 16.48 -6.41
CA PRO A 130 18.61 16.97 -5.85
C PRO A 130 17.46 16.92 -6.88
N VAL A 131 16.32 16.33 -6.48
CA VAL A 131 15.14 16.16 -7.35
C VAL A 131 13.97 16.96 -6.78
N ARG A 132 13.49 17.94 -7.56
CA ARG A 132 12.24 18.63 -7.22
C ARG A 132 11.04 17.77 -7.57
N THR A 133 10.31 17.30 -6.55
CA THR A 133 9.08 16.53 -6.76
C THR A 133 8.16 16.60 -5.56
N THR A 134 6.92 16.13 -5.73
CA THR A 134 5.96 16.00 -4.64
C THR A 134 5.91 14.55 -4.17
N VAL A 135 6.01 14.35 -2.86
CA VAL A 135 5.64 13.08 -2.22
C VAL A 135 4.23 13.26 -1.66
N TYR A 136 3.28 12.47 -2.16
CA TYR A 136 1.90 12.42 -1.69
C TYR A 136 1.76 11.26 -0.72
N LEU A 137 1.67 11.54 0.58
CA LEU A 137 1.45 10.53 1.60
C LEU A 137 -0.06 10.35 1.79
N ARG A 138 -0.57 9.12 1.69
CA ARG A 138 -1.98 8.88 2.02
C ARG A 138 -2.23 9.27 3.49
N TYR A 139 -3.29 10.02 3.73
CA TYR A 139 -3.86 10.22 5.06
C TYR A 139 -5.11 9.33 5.15
N PRO A 140 -5.01 8.13 5.75
CA PRO A 140 -6.12 7.18 5.77
C PRO A 140 -7.36 7.78 6.45
N SER A 141 -8.55 7.51 5.93
CA SER A 141 -9.81 8.02 6.54
C SER A 141 -10.04 7.53 7.97
N TRP A 142 -9.49 6.37 8.32
CA TRP A 142 -9.58 5.81 9.66
C TRP A 142 -8.57 6.42 10.65
N SER A 143 -7.55 7.14 10.17
CA SER A 143 -6.53 7.75 11.04
C SER A 143 -7.02 9.08 11.61
N LYS A 144 -6.98 9.23 12.94
CA LYS A 144 -7.45 10.43 13.62
C LYS A 144 -6.54 11.63 13.36
N LYS A 145 -5.23 11.46 13.52
CA LYS A 145 -4.22 12.51 13.39
C LYS A 145 -2.94 11.94 12.80
N ALA A 146 -2.51 12.47 11.67
CA ALA A 146 -1.20 12.18 11.10
C ALA A 146 -0.19 13.27 11.50
N GLU A 147 1.00 12.88 11.95
CA GLU A 147 2.15 13.78 12.12
C GLU A 147 3.21 13.43 11.08
N VAL A 148 3.74 14.44 10.41
CA VAL A 148 4.80 14.25 9.41
C VAL A 148 5.99 15.12 9.78
N LEU A 149 7.17 14.51 9.76
CA LEU A 149 8.44 15.19 9.95
C LEU A 149 9.22 15.11 8.63
N VAL A 150 10.06 16.09 8.35
CA VAL A 150 11.06 15.99 7.29
C VAL A 150 12.39 16.39 7.90
N ASN A 151 13.35 15.47 7.94
CA ASN A 151 14.63 15.61 8.61
C ASN A 151 14.47 16.09 10.07
N GLY A 152 13.50 15.50 10.79
CA GLY A 152 13.18 15.83 12.17
C GLY A 152 12.39 17.13 12.39
N LYS A 153 12.05 17.88 11.33
CA LYS A 153 11.26 19.11 11.43
C LYS A 153 9.79 18.83 11.08
N LYS A 154 8.87 19.17 11.98
CA LYS A 154 7.43 18.98 11.74
C LYS A 154 6.97 19.77 10.52
N VAL A 155 6.21 19.11 9.64
CA VAL A 155 5.52 19.73 8.50
C VAL A 155 4.07 19.97 8.90
N ALA A 156 3.54 21.15 8.59
CA ALA A 156 2.15 21.48 8.85
C ALA A 156 1.23 20.65 7.94
N VAL A 157 0.47 19.72 8.53
CA VAL A 157 -0.55 18.93 7.83
C VAL A 157 -1.86 19.72 7.86
N LYS A 158 -2.27 20.27 6.71
CA LYS A 158 -3.53 21.02 6.57
C LYS A 158 -4.68 20.17 6.01
N GLN A 159 -4.33 19.00 5.50
CA GLN A 159 -5.25 18.05 4.89
C GLN A 159 -6.04 17.28 5.96
N LYS A 160 -7.13 16.65 5.53
CA LYS A 160 -8.04 15.89 6.40
C LYS A 160 -7.85 14.38 6.18
N PRO A 161 -8.23 13.53 7.14
CA PRO A 161 -8.33 12.09 6.91
C PRO A 161 -9.15 11.79 5.63
N GLY A 162 -8.74 10.78 4.87
CA GLY A 162 -9.31 10.47 3.56
C GLY A 162 -8.84 11.44 2.48
N SER A 163 -7.55 11.77 2.47
CA SER A 163 -6.92 12.57 1.41
C SER A 163 -5.41 12.28 1.31
N TYR A 164 -4.65 13.13 0.62
CA TYR A 164 -3.19 13.02 0.52
C TYR A 164 -2.49 14.26 1.09
N ILE A 165 -1.50 14.04 1.93
CA ILE A 165 -0.57 15.06 2.42
C ILE A 165 0.49 15.26 1.33
N ALA A 166 0.44 16.41 0.66
CA ALA A 166 1.38 16.76 -0.41
C ALA A 166 2.61 17.49 0.14
N ILE A 167 3.80 16.93 -0.10
CA ILE A 167 5.07 17.51 0.34
C ILE A 167 5.95 17.75 -0.88
N THR A 168 5.93 18.98 -1.38
CA THR A 168 6.73 19.40 -2.53
C THR A 168 8.04 20.03 -2.06
N ARG A 169 9.18 19.42 -2.42
CA ARG A 169 10.51 19.86 -2.00
C ARG A 169 11.55 19.53 -3.07
N ASP A 170 12.73 20.13 -2.93
CA ASP A 170 13.95 19.67 -3.59
C ASP A 170 14.58 18.59 -2.71
N TRP A 171 14.26 17.33 -3.01
CA TRP A 171 14.68 16.18 -2.22
C TRP A 171 16.14 15.84 -2.50
N LYS A 172 16.90 15.62 -1.43
CA LYS A 172 18.32 15.24 -1.46
C LYS A 172 18.53 13.81 -1.00
N ASP A 173 19.70 13.28 -1.30
CA ASP A 173 20.11 11.98 -0.80
C ASP A 173 20.05 11.94 0.74
N ASN A 174 19.47 10.86 1.27
CA ASN A 174 19.23 10.62 2.70
C ASN A 174 18.27 11.61 3.38
N ASP A 175 17.48 12.37 2.62
CA ASP A 175 16.31 13.04 3.22
C ASP A 175 15.36 11.99 3.80
N ARG A 176 14.85 12.26 5.00
CA ARG A 176 13.96 11.37 5.75
C ARG A 176 12.63 12.03 6.00
N ILE A 177 11.55 11.31 5.70
CA ILE A 177 10.17 11.67 6.02
C ILE A 177 9.68 10.74 7.13
#